data_AF-A0A8T1XMN5-F1
#
_entry.id   AF-A0A8T1XMN5-F1
#
_cell.length_a   1.000
_cell.length_b   1.000
_cell.length_c   1.000
_cell.angle_alpha   90.00
_cell.angle_beta   90.00
_cell.angle_gamma   90.00
#
_symmetry.space_group_name_H-M   'P 1'
#
loop_
_entity.id
_entity.type
_entity.pdbx_description
1 polymer ?
#
loop_
_entity_poly.entity_id
_entity_poly.type
_entity_poly.pdbx_seq_one_letter_code
_entity_poly.pdbx_strand_id
1 'polypeptide(L)' 'MTKNTTLTIFMVLLVIGMVMEETQGKTCHDYIQAEHCEINQCNQECSTKWKGVGVKGSCEPPGFEPLDQTCLCSFNCGN' A
#
# COMPACT_ATOMS: atom_id res chain seq x y z
N MET A 1 -43.90 2.62 13.19
CA MET A 1 -43.00 1.47 12.96
C MET A 1 -41.82 1.82 12.06
N THR A 2 -42.01 2.59 10.97
CA THR A 2 -40.96 2.92 9.96
C THR A 2 -39.71 3.61 10.52
N LYS A 3 -39.86 4.47 11.55
CA LYS A 3 -38.75 5.26 12.11
C LYS A 3 -37.66 4.40 12.77
N ASN A 4 -38.05 3.27 13.37
CA ASN A 4 -37.12 2.36 14.03
C ASN A 4 -36.32 1.55 13.02
N THR A 5 -36.95 1.18 11.89
CA THR A 5 -36.32 0.43 10.80
C THR A 5 -35.24 1.25 10.10
N THR A 6 -35.47 2.54 9.87
CA THR A 6 -34.47 3.44 9.26
C THR A 6 -33.21 3.58 10.13
N LEU A 7 -33.40 3.70 11.45
CA LEU A 7 -32.30 3.78 12.41
C LEU A 7 -31.47 2.49 12.45
N THR A 8 -32.12 1.33 12.37
CA THR A 8 -31.41 0.03 12.36
C THR A 8 -30.61 -0.15 11.09
N ILE A 9 -31.19 0.18 9.93
CA ILE A 9 -30.48 0.12 8.64
C ILE A 9 -29.26 1.04 8.65
N PHE A 10 -29.41 2.27 9.15
CA PHE A 10 -28.31 3.23 9.23
C PHE A 10 -27.17 2.74 10.13
N MET A 11 -27.49 2.18 11.30
CA MET A 11 -26.49 1.62 12.21
C MET A 11 -25.73 0.45 11.57
N VAL A 12 -26.41 -0.44 10.86
CA VAL A 12 -25.77 -1.57 10.16
C VAL A 12 -24.82 -1.07 9.06
N LEU A 13 -25.23 -0.07 8.28
CA LEU A 13 -24.39 0.51 7.24
C LEU A 13 -23.13 1.19 7.79
N LEU A 14 -23.24 1.92 8.91
CA LEU A 14 -22.09 2.54 9.58
C LEU A 14 -21.08 1.50 10.08
N VAL A 15 -21.56 0.41 10.68
CA VAL A 15 -20.70 -0.67 11.16
C VAL A 15 -19.96 -1.34 10.01
N ILE A 16 -20.65 -1.62 8.88
CA ILE A 16 -20.02 -2.21 7.69
C ILE A 16 -18.97 -1.26 7.11
N GLY A 17 -19.28 0.03 6.99
CA GLY A 17 -18.36 1.04 6.46
C GLY A 17 -17.08 1.18 7.28
N MET A 18 -17.18 1.24 8.61
CA MET A 18 -16.03 1.34 9.51
C MET A 18 -15.14 0.09 9.46
N VAL A 19 -15.71 -1.11 9.31
CA VAL A 19 -14.94 -2.36 9.18
C VAL A 19 -14.22 -2.46 7.83
N MET A 20 -14.76 -1.84 6.78
CA MET A 20 -14.14 -1.82 5.45
C MET A 20 -12.90 -0.91 5.37
N GLU A 21 -12.88 0.20 6.11
CA GLU A 21 -11.68 1.05 6.22
C GLU A 21 -10.52 0.32 6.93
N GLU A 22 -10.83 -0.52 7.91
CA GLU A 22 -9.83 -1.28 8.67
C GLU A 22 -9.28 -2.49 7.88
N THR A 23 -10.03 -3.02 6.91
CA THR A 23 -9.66 -4.25 6.16
C THR A 23 -8.90 -4.00 4.86
N GLN A 24 -8.92 -2.79 4.32
CA GLN A 24 -7.95 -2.38 3.31
C GLN A 24 -6.66 -1.98 4.04
N GLY A 25 -5.80 -2.97 4.29
CA GLY A 25 -4.53 -2.77 4.96
C GLY A 25 -3.80 -1.52 4.45
N LYS A 26 -3.33 -0.69 5.38
CA LYS A 26 -2.59 0.53 5.04
C LYS A 26 -1.37 0.13 4.22
N THR A 27 -1.29 0.59 2.97
CA THR A 27 -0.08 0.42 2.15
C THR A 27 0.90 1.53 2.50
N CYS A 28 2.11 1.12 2.89
CA CYS A 28 3.23 1.98 3.19
C CYS A 28 4.16 2.05 1.99
N HIS A 29 4.78 3.22 1.85
CA HIS A 29 5.73 3.51 0.79
C HIS A 29 7.06 3.93 1.39
N ASP A 30 8.16 3.44 0.83
CA ASP A 30 9.51 3.78 1.25
C ASP A 30 10.43 3.86 0.04
N TYR A 31 11.40 4.78 0.07
CA TYR A 31 12.33 4.99 -1.04
C TYR A 31 13.70 4.42 -0.68
N ILE A 32 14.28 3.67 -1.61
CA ILE A 32 15.66 3.20 -1.54
C ILE A 32 16.44 3.95 -2.61
N GLN A 33 17.47 4.68 -2.16
CA GLN A 33 18.35 5.39 -3.06
C GLN A 33 19.25 4.37 -3.78
N ALA A 34 19.09 4.30 -5.09
CA ALA A 34 19.91 3.50 -5.98
C ALA A 34 20.50 4.42 -7.06
N GLU A 35 21.75 4.19 -7.46
CA GLU A 35 22.39 4.91 -8.57
C GLU A 35 21.77 4.53 -9.93
N HIS A 36 21.19 3.34 -9.99
CA HIS A 36 20.46 2.83 -11.14
C HIS A 36 19.30 2.00 -10.63
N CYS A 37 18.07 2.33 -11.02
CA CYS A 37 16.92 1.55 -10.62
C CYS A 37 16.68 0.39 -11.59
N GLU A 38 17.10 -0.81 -11.20
CA GLU A 38 16.68 -2.04 -11.88
C GLU A 38 15.49 -2.65 -11.12
N ILE A 39 14.40 -2.95 -11.83
CA ILE A 39 13.16 -3.45 -11.21
C ILE A 39 13.38 -4.74 -10.40
N ASN A 40 14.20 -5.68 -10.88
CA ASN A 40 14.45 -6.92 -10.14
C ASN A 40 15.25 -6.67 -8.85
N GLN A 41 16.30 -5.86 -8.96
CA GLN A 41 17.11 -5.46 -7.80
C GLN A 41 16.26 -4.68 -6.80
N CYS A 42 15.47 -3.70 -7.25
CA CYS A 42 14.56 -2.92 -6.41
C CYS A 42 13.56 -3.82 -5.68
N ASN A 43 12.94 -4.78 -6.37
CA ASN A 43 12.04 -5.76 -5.74
C ASN A 43 12.76 -6.60 -4.67
N GLN A 44 13.98 -7.06 -4.96
CA GLN A 44 14.77 -7.86 -4.01
C GLN A 44 15.19 -7.05 -2.78
N GLU A 45 15.62 -5.80 -2.97
CA GLU A 45 16.00 -4.89 -1.89
C GLU A 45 14.80 -4.55 -1.01
N CYS A 46 13.66 -4.21 -1.61
CA CYS A 46 12.41 -4.00 -0.89
C CYS A 46 12.01 -5.25 -0.09
N SER A 47 12.06 -6.43 -0.71
CA SER A 47 11.72 -7.71 -0.06
C SER A 47 12.65 -8.02 1.11
N THR A 48 13.94 -7.71 0.97
CA THR A 48 14.96 -7.91 2.01
C THR A 48 14.76 -6.96 3.19
N LYS A 49 14.43 -5.70 2.90
CA LYS A 49 14.26 -4.64 3.91
C LYS A 49 12.97 -4.82 4.72
N TRP A 50 11.85 -5.11 4.04
CA TRP A 50 10.51 -5.07 4.65
C TRP A 50 9.94 -6.46 5.01
N LYS A 51 10.59 -7.56 4.59
CA LYS A 51 10.31 -8.97 4.98
C LYS A 51 8.82 -9.32 5.08
N GLY A 52 8.00 -8.75 4.20
CA GLY A 52 6.54 -8.82 4.27
C GLY A 52 5.92 -9.50 3.05
N VAL A 53 4.75 -10.09 3.26
CA VAL A 53 3.94 -10.61 2.16
C VAL A 53 3.36 -9.43 1.37
N GLY A 54 3.57 -9.43 0.06
CA GLY A 54 3.06 -8.39 -0.83
C GLY A 54 3.95 -7.16 -0.97
N VAL A 55 5.22 -7.23 -0.55
CA VAL A 55 6.22 -6.19 -0.85
C VAL A 55 6.47 -6.13 -2.35
N LYS A 56 6.41 -4.92 -2.93
CA LYS A 56 6.71 -4.65 -4.34
C LYS A 56 7.61 -3.44 -4.48
N GLY A 57 8.64 -3.56 -5.31
CA GLY A 57 9.51 -2.48 -5.74
C GLY A 57 9.14 -1.99 -7.13
N SER A 58 9.16 -0.67 -7.32
CA SER A 58 8.94 0.03 -8.59
C SER A 58 10.00 1.10 -8.79
N CYS A 59 10.36 1.38 -10.04
CA CYS A 59 11.29 2.48 -10.36
C CYS A 59 10.51 3.76 -10.70
N GLU A 60 10.81 4.85 -10.00
CA GLU A 60 10.14 6.15 -10.17
C GLU A 60 11.17 7.26 -10.39
N PRO A 61 10.97 8.20 -11.35
CA PRO A 61 9.84 8.30 -12.28
C PRO A 61 9.90 7.29 -13.44
N PRO A 62 8.75 6.77 -13.91
CA PRO A 62 8.70 5.86 -15.05
C PRO A 62 9.12 6.59 -16.34
N GLY A 63 10.18 6.12 -16.99
CA GLY A 63 10.58 6.58 -18.33
C GLY A 63 11.65 7.67 -18.40
N PHE A 64 12.32 8.02 -17.29
CA PHE A 64 13.52 8.85 -17.32
C PHE A 64 14.80 8.01 -17.47
N GLU A 65 15.90 8.63 -17.89
CA GLU A 65 17.23 8.01 -17.84
C GLU A 65 17.52 7.48 -16.43
N PRO A 66 18.20 6.34 -16.30
CA PRO A 66 18.27 5.59 -15.05
C PRO A 66 19.09 6.26 -13.94
N LEU A 67 19.78 7.36 -14.24
CA LEU A 67 20.58 8.14 -13.29
C LEU A 67 19.76 8.87 -12.22
N ASP A 68 18.47 9.15 -12.50
CA ASP A 68 17.58 9.88 -11.57
C ASP A 68 16.44 9.01 -11.04
N GLN A 69 16.44 7.70 -11.36
CA GLN A 69 15.38 6.80 -10.90
C GLN A 69 15.66 6.30 -9.49
N THR A 70 14.68 6.45 -8.60
CA THR A 70 14.70 5.89 -7.25
C THR A 70 13.83 4.64 -7.17
N CYS A 71 14.19 3.73 -6.26
CA CYS A 71 13.42 2.52 -6.00
C CYS A 71 12.34 2.82 -4.95
N LEU A 72 11.07 2.71 -5.34
CA LEU A 72 9.90 2.85 -4.48
C LEU A 72 9.41 1.46 -4.03
N CYS A 73 9.53 1.19 -2.73
CA CYS A 73 8.95 0.02 -2.09
C CYS A 73 7.51 0.31 -1.64
N SER A 74 6.59 -0.60 -1.95
CA SER A 74 5.21 -0.60 -1.48
C SER A 74 4.94 -1.88 -0.70
N PHE A 75 4.47 -1.77 0.54
CA PHE A 75 4.29 -2.91 1.45
C PHE A 75 3.15 -2.64 2.43
N ASN A 76 2.65 -3.67 3.14
CA ASN A 76 1.65 -3.46 4.18
C ASN A 76 2.29 -2.87 5.44
N CYS A 77 1.76 -1.76 5.97
CA CYS A 77 2.28 -1.01 7.13
C CYS A 77 2.28 -1.77 8.47
N GLY A 78 1.84 -3.03 8.50
CA GLY A 78 1.65 -3.83 9.71
C GLY A 78 2.71 -4.91 9.93
N ASN A 79 3.83 -4.83 9.22
CA ASN A 79 4.89 -5.84 9.22
C ASN A 79 6.23 -5.27 9.69
#